data_AF-A0A350IT62-F1
#
_entry.id   AF-A0A350IT62-F1
#
_cell.length_a   1.000
_cell.length_b   1.000
_cell.length_c   1.000
_cell.angle_alpha   90.00
_cell.angle_beta   90.00
_cell.angle_gamma   90.00
#
_symmetry.space_group_name_H-M   'P 1'
#
loop_
_entity.id
_entity.type
_entity.pdbx_description
1 polymer ?
#
loop_
_entity_poly.entity_id
_entity_poly.type
_entity_poly.pdbx_seq_one_letter_code
_entity_poly.pdbx_strand_id
1 'polypeptide(L)'
;MLASFRVAPQRVATSADCSGQVHTCPFPPAEVPKEGTGFDLAIALGLLRTEREMPLDEVACIGELALDGGVRGVAGVLPMARRLAVSGVRNLIVPAENATEAALVEGISVVGVDSLAMAAAHLQGRLRLEPVTAPVLGGPAPDALDLATVRGQALAKRALEIAAAGRHNLLMLGPPVAGKTMLARAFAGLLPDLGSDDALEVAALYSLRGRLADRPPTSLRPPFRSPHHSVSRAGLIGGGAGIAQPGEVSLAHVTVPLPARHQTVQTVQGRVLEPSLLMMKSALTPRLR
;
A
#
# COMPACT_ATOMS: atom_id res chain seq x y z
N MET A 1 10.75 4.96 -9.28
CA MET A 1 11.64 4.07 -10.06
C MET A 1 11.12 4.18 -11.48
N LEU A 2 11.79 4.98 -12.32
CA LEU A 2 11.32 5.34 -13.65
C LEU A 2 11.90 4.36 -14.65
N ALA A 3 11.06 3.63 -15.39
CA ALA A 3 11.46 3.10 -16.68
C ALA A 3 11.33 4.25 -17.70
N SER A 4 12.27 5.19 -17.69
CA SER A 4 12.40 6.14 -18.80
C SER A 4 13.20 5.45 -19.90
N PHE A 5 12.57 5.14 -21.03
CA PHE A 5 13.26 4.61 -22.19
C PHE A 5 14.17 5.70 -22.79
N ARG A 6 15.45 5.71 -22.39
CA ARG A 6 16.52 6.33 -23.16
C ARG A 6 17.31 5.22 -23.84
N VAL A 7 17.26 5.21 -25.16
CA VAL A 7 18.09 4.32 -25.98
C VAL A 7 19.54 4.76 -25.82
N ALA A 8 20.33 3.99 -25.07
CA ALA A 8 21.77 4.16 -24.95
C ALA A 8 22.45 2.77 -25.05
N PRO A 9 23.65 2.69 -25.63
CA PRO A 9 24.23 1.42 -26.05
C PRO A 9 25.02 0.81 -24.89
N GLN A 10 24.41 -0.05 -24.07
CA GLN A 10 25.16 -0.99 -23.23
C GLN A 10 24.30 -2.20 -22.82
N ARG A 11 24.92 -3.37 -22.91
CA ARG A 11 24.31 -4.68 -23.21
C ARG A 11 23.85 -5.42 -21.96
N VAL A 12 22.58 -5.85 -21.93
CA VAL A 12 22.11 -7.08 -21.26
C VAL A 12 21.01 -7.66 -22.14
N ALA A 13 21.20 -8.89 -22.62
CA ALA A 13 20.30 -9.55 -23.57
C ALA A 13 19.33 -10.49 -22.84
N THR A 14 18.04 -10.23 -22.99
CA THR A 14 16.96 -11.21 -22.76
C THR A 14 16.22 -11.36 -24.09
N SER A 15 16.36 -12.52 -24.72
CA SER A 15 15.82 -12.79 -26.06
C SER A 15 14.33 -13.16 -25.99
N ALA A 16 13.46 -12.30 -26.51
CA ALA A 16 12.11 -12.67 -26.95
C ALA A 16 12.11 -12.63 -28.49
N ASP A 17 11.67 -13.70 -29.13
CA ASP A 17 11.82 -13.89 -30.57
C ASP A 17 10.74 -13.10 -31.34
N CYS A 18 11.09 -11.87 -31.70
CA CYS A 18 10.37 -11.01 -32.62
C CYS A 18 11.13 -10.99 -33.95
N SER A 19 10.56 -11.56 -35.02
CA SER A 19 11.07 -11.51 -36.40
C SER A 19 12.52 -11.96 -36.65
N GLY A 20 13.13 -12.77 -35.77
CA GLY A 20 14.54 -13.14 -35.86
C GLY A 20 15.51 -12.00 -35.56
N GLN A 21 15.02 -10.91 -34.95
CA GLN A 21 15.81 -9.77 -34.50
C GLN A 21 16.05 -9.83 -32.99
N VAL A 22 17.27 -9.50 -32.57
CA VAL A 22 17.63 -9.44 -31.15
C VAL A 22 17.31 -8.05 -30.61
N HIS A 23 16.26 -7.96 -29.80
CA HIS A 23 15.92 -6.73 -29.07
C HIS A 23 16.66 -6.68 -27.74
N THR A 24 17.21 -5.51 -27.39
CA THR A 24 17.90 -5.28 -26.12
C THR A 24 17.12 -4.26 -25.30
N CYS A 25 16.70 -4.62 -24.09
CA CYS A 25 15.98 -3.73 -23.17
C CYS A 25 16.84 -3.45 -21.93
N PRO A 26 17.47 -2.27 -21.82
CA PRO A 26 18.28 -1.94 -20.64
C PRO A 26 17.39 -1.58 -19.44
N PHE A 27 17.76 -2.04 -18.23
CA PHE A 27 17.07 -1.76 -16.97
C PHE A 27 17.94 -0.95 -16.00
N PRO A 28 18.03 0.37 -16.17
CA PRO A 28 18.73 1.23 -15.21
C PRO A 28 17.94 1.39 -13.91
N PRO A 29 18.60 1.67 -12.77
CA PRO A 29 20.04 1.52 -12.52
C PRO A 29 20.40 0.04 -12.30
N ALA A 30 21.48 -0.48 -12.88
CA ALA A 30 21.79 -1.92 -12.81
C ALA A 30 22.04 -2.46 -11.39
N GLU A 31 22.42 -1.59 -10.45
CA GLU A 31 22.77 -1.94 -9.06
C GLU A 31 21.57 -2.33 -8.19
N VAL A 32 20.35 -2.00 -8.64
CA VAL A 32 19.13 -2.34 -7.89
C VAL A 32 18.49 -3.58 -8.50
N PRO A 33 18.20 -4.64 -7.74
CA PRO A 33 17.43 -5.78 -8.23
C PRO A 33 16.08 -5.33 -8.78
N LYS A 34 15.69 -5.86 -9.96
CA LYS A 34 14.36 -5.65 -10.54
C LYS A 34 13.55 -6.87 -10.16
N GLU A 35 12.70 -6.72 -9.17
CA GLU A 35 11.87 -7.80 -8.65
C GLU A 35 10.40 -7.52 -8.98
N GLY A 36 9.65 -8.60 -9.25
CA GLY A 36 8.22 -8.56 -9.57
C GLY A 36 7.91 -8.46 -11.06
N THR A 37 6.64 -8.68 -11.39
CA THR A 37 6.08 -8.72 -12.76
C THR A 37 5.52 -7.38 -13.23
N GLY A 38 5.59 -6.34 -12.40
CA GLY A 38 4.99 -5.04 -12.71
C GLY A 38 5.61 -4.27 -13.88
N PHE A 39 6.69 -4.79 -14.48
CA PHE A 39 7.37 -4.20 -15.63
C PHE A 39 6.96 -4.83 -16.97
N ASP A 40 6.25 -5.95 -16.97
CA ASP A 40 5.99 -6.74 -18.19
C ASP A 40 5.25 -5.93 -19.25
N LEU A 41 4.22 -5.17 -18.85
CA LEU A 41 3.49 -4.29 -19.75
C LEU A 41 4.40 -3.20 -20.36
N ALA A 42 5.26 -2.59 -19.54
CA ALA A 42 6.19 -1.55 -20.00
C ALA A 42 7.21 -2.10 -21.00
N ILE A 43 7.71 -3.30 -20.76
CA ILE A 43 8.65 -4.00 -21.65
C ILE A 43 7.96 -4.32 -22.97
N ALA A 44 6.77 -4.92 -22.94
CA ALA A 44 6.04 -5.31 -24.13
C ALA A 44 5.68 -4.10 -25.00
N LEU A 45 5.24 -2.99 -24.41
CA LEU A 45 4.97 -1.74 -25.14
C LEU A 45 6.26 -1.12 -25.69
N GLY A 46 7.35 -1.15 -24.94
CA GLY A 46 8.67 -0.71 -25.41
C GLY A 46 9.17 -1.49 -26.61
N LEU A 47 8.96 -2.81 -26.62
CA LEU A 47 9.27 -3.66 -27.78
C LEU A 47 8.35 -3.34 -28.97
N LEU A 48 7.04 -3.26 -28.75
CA LEU A 48 6.08 -2.92 -29.80
C LEU A 48 6.35 -1.56 -30.44
N ARG A 49 6.91 -0.58 -29.70
CA ARG A 49 7.30 0.74 -30.23
C ARG A 49 8.36 0.63 -31.33
N THR A 50 9.15 -0.45 -31.36
CA THR A 50 10.16 -0.66 -32.41
C THR A 50 9.56 -1.00 -33.76
N GLU A 51 8.37 -1.59 -33.77
CA GLU A 51 7.65 -2.00 -34.99
C GLU A 51 6.47 -1.07 -35.32
N ARG A 52 6.01 -0.28 -34.36
CA ARG A 52 4.77 0.50 -34.44
C ARG A 52 4.99 1.93 -33.96
N GLU A 53 4.43 2.88 -34.69
CA GLU A 53 4.42 4.29 -34.25
C GLU A 53 3.52 4.45 -33.02
N MET A 54 4.14 4.59 -31.85
CA MET A 54 3.47 4.72 -30.56
C MET A 54 4.21 5.76 -29.69
N PRO A 55 3.60 6.90 -29.36
CA PRO A 55 4.15 7.86 -28.42
C PRO A 55 4.14 7.26 -27.02
N LEU A 56 5.32 6.91 -26.50
CA LEU A 56 5.52 6.48 -25.12
C LEU A 56 6.21 7.57 -24.27
N ASP A 57 6.45 8.73 -24.86
CA ASP A 57 7.14 9.82 -24.17
C ASP A 57 6.20 10.37 -23.08
N GLU A 58 6.73 10.55 -21.87
CA GLU A 58 5.98 11.00 -20.68
C GLU A 58 4.86 10.04 -20.18
N VAL A 59 4.82 8.80 -20.69
CA VAL A 59 3.91 7.76 -20.22
C VAL A 59 4.67 6.73 -19.39
N ALA A 60 4.20 6.47 -18.17
CA ALA A 60 4.61 5.31 -17.39
C ALA A 60 3.60 4.18 -17.54
N CYS A 61 4.08 2.94 -17.50
CA CYS A 61 3.26 1.74 -17.53
C CYS A 61 3.63 0.86 -16.34
N ILE A 62 2.62 0.34 -15.65
CA ILE A 62 2.76 -0.68 -14.61
C ILE A 62 1.80 -1.80 -15.00
N GLY A 63 2.17 -3.07 -14.86
CA GLY A 63 1.27 -4.18 -15.12
C GLY A 63 2.00 -5.49 -15.40
N GLU A 64 1.41 -6.59 -14.94
CA GLU A 64 1.81 -7.94 -15.32
C GLU A 64 1.15 -8.32 -16.65
N LEU A 65 1.89 -9.02 -17.52
CA LEU A 65 1.38 -9.44 -18.83
C LEU A 65 1.27 -10.96 -18.89
N ALA A 66 0.07 -11.45 -19.17
CA ALA A 66 -0.16 -12.86 -19.46
C ALA A 66 0.17 -13.20 -20.92
N LEU A 67 0.44 -14.48 -21.19
CA LEU A 67 0.80 -14.97 -22.53
C LEU A 67 -0.31 -14.79 -23.58
N ASP A 68 -1.57 -14.69 -23.14
CA ASP A 68 -2.72 -14.40 -23.99
C ASP A 68 -2.88 -12.90 -24.29
N GLY A 69 -1.98 -12.06 -23.78
CA GLY A 69 -2.00 -10.61 -23.92
C GLY A 69 -2.86 -9.89 -22.88
N GLY A 70 -3.44 -10.60 -21.91
CA GLY A 70 -4.19 -10.02 -20.80
C GLY A 70 -3.28 -9.26 -19.83
N VAL A 71 -3.74 -8.13 -19.30
CA VAL A 71 -3.01 -7.31 -18.33
C VAL A 71 -3.59 -7.55 -16.93
N ARG A 72 -2.72 -7.97 -15.99
CA ARG A 72 -3.10 -8.34 -14.62
C ARG A 72 -2.58 -7.34 -13.60
N GLY A 73 -3.29 -7.25 -12.49
CA GLY A 73 -2.96 -6.32 -11.42
C GLY A 73 -1.66 -6.62 -10.71
N VAL A 74 -1.13 -5.56 -10.13
CA VAL A 74 0.14 -5.56 -9.42
C VAL A 74 -0.10 -4.99 -8.02
N ALA A 75 0.48 -5.63 -7.01
CA ALA A 75 0.48 -5.11 -5.65
C ALA A 75 1.35 -3.85 -5.56
N GLY A 76 0.94 -2.87 -4.77
CA GLY A 76 1.72 -1.65 -4.55
C GLY A 76 1.58 -0.59 -5.65
N VAL A 77 0.53 -0.61 -6.47
CA VAL A 77 0.36 0.40 -7.54
C VAL A 77 0.22 1.82 -6.98
N LEU A 78 -0.45 2.01 -5.83
CA LEU A 78 -0.59 3.33 -5.21
C LEU A 78 0.75 3.97 -4.83
N PRO A 79 1.65 3.32 -4.05
CA PRO A 79 2.96 3.91 -3.75
C PRO A 79 3.83 4.09 -5.01
N MET A 80 3.68 3.23 -6.03
CA MET A 80 4.36 3.42 -7.31
C MET A 80 3.86 4.67 -8.04
N ALA A 81 2.54 4.85 -8.15
CA ALA A 81 1.90 6.01 -8.76
C ALA A 81 2.28 7.31 -8.02
N ARG A 82 2.27 7.32 -6.68
CA ARG A 82 2.74 8.48 -5.88
C ARG A 82 4.17 8.84 -6.22
N ARG A 83 5.06 7.84 -6.32
CA ARG A 83 6.46 8.10 -6.68
C ARG A 83 6.61 8.62 -8.10
N LEU A 84 5.80 8.14 -9.05
CA LEU A 84 5.79 8.61 -10.43
C LEU A 84 5.33 10.06 -10.53
N ALA A 85 4.26 10.43 -9.84
CA ALA A 85 3.76 11.81 -9.77
C ALA A 85 4.83 12.77 -9.23
N VAL A 86 5.49 12.41 -8.12
CA VAL A 86 6.61 13.20 -7.55
C VAL A 86 7.79 13.30 -8.52
N SER A 87 7.98 12.32 -9.38
CA SER A 87 9.03 12.33 -10.40
C SER A 87 8.66 13.10 -11.67
N GLY A 88 7.49 13.73 -11.70
CA GLY A 88 7.00 14.55 -12.82
C GLY A 88 6.25 13.79 -13.91
N VAL A 89 5.98 12.49 -13.73
CA VAL A 89 5.19 11.70 -14.70
C VAL A 89 3.72 12.07 -14.55
N ARG A 90 3.10 12.40 -15.69
CA ARG A 90 1.70 12.85 -15.74
C ARG A 90 0.74 11.83 -16.32
N ASN A 91 1.21 10.86 -17.11
CA ASN A 91 0.37 9.85 -17.72
C ASN A 91 0.79 8.46 -17.25
N LEU A 92 -0.18 7.69 -16.77
CA LEU A 92 0.04 6.35 -16.22
C LEU A 92 -0.95 5.35 -16.80
N ILE A 93 -0.45 4.29 -17.41
CA ILE A 93 -1.23 3.13 -17.84
C ILE A 93 -1.06 2.02 -16.81
N VAL A 94 -2.17 1.48 -16.33
CA VAL A 94 -2.23 0.42 -15.30
C VAL A 94 -3.28 -0.63 -15.68
N PRO A 95 -3.24 -1.84 -15.09
CA PRO A 95 -4.34 -2.80 -15.17
C PRO A 95 -5.65 -2.14 -14.75
N ALA A 96 -6.76 -2.49 -15.41
CA ALA A 96 -8.08 -1.93 -15.07
C ALA A 96 -8.44 -2.13 -13.58
N GLU A 97 -8.08 -3.28 -13.00
CA GLU A 97 -8.29 -3.58 -11.58
C GLU A 97 -7.49 -2.68 -10.61
N ASN A 98 -6.39 -2.08 -11.08
CA ASN A 98 -5.57 -1.15 -10.32
C ASN A 98 -5.93 0.33 -10.58
N ALA A 99 -6.74 0.62 -11.59
CA ALA A 99 -6.90 1.98 -12.09
C ALA A 99 -7.54 2.92 -11.08
N THR A 100 -8.60 2.48 -10.39
CA THR A 100 -9.27 3.25 -9.33
C THR A 100 -8.33 3.60 -8.19
N GLU A 101 -7.42 2.69 -7.85
CA GLU A 101 -6.46 2.87 -6.79
C GLU A 101 -5.36 3.86 -7.19
N ALA A 102 -4.78 3.71 -8.38
CA ALA A 102 -3.77 4.63 -8.89
C ALA A 102 -4.33 6.05 -9.11
N ALA A 103 -5.61 6.17 -9.48
CA ALA A 103 -6.29 7.45 -9.68
C ALA A 103 -6.44 8.29 -8.41
N LEU A 104 -6.23 7.71 -7.22
CA LEU A 104 -6.21 8.46 -5.95
C LEU A 104 -5.02 9.41 -5.82
N VAL A 105 -4.00 9.26 -6.66
CA VAL A 105 -2.83 10.13 -6.66
C VAL A 105 -3.13 11.39 -7.45
N GLU A 106 -2.99 12.54 -6.80
CA GLU A 106 -3.15 13.82 -7.48
C GLU A 106 -2.01 14.09 -8.48
N GLY A 107 -2.34 14.78 -9.57
CA GLY A 107 -1.35 15.21 -10.57
C GLY A 107 -0.93 14.14 -11.58
N ILE A 108 -1.55 12.96 -11.56
CA ILE A 108 -1.33 11.90 -12.55
C ILE A 108 -2.65 11.47 -13.20
N SER A 109 -2.68 11.44 -14.53
CA SER A 109 -3.78 10.94 -15.34
C SER A 109 -3.62 9.43 -15.51
N VAL A 110 -4.58 8.68 -14.99
CA VAL A 110 -4.52 7.21 -14.95
C VAL A 110 -5.48 6.61 -15.96
N VAL A 111 -4.98 5.73 -16.82
CA VAL A 111 -5.77 4.94 -17.76
C VAL A 111 -5.68 3.46 -17.41
N GLY A 112 -6.84 2.83 -17.26
CA GLY A 112 -6.96 1.39 -17.03
C GLY A 112 -7.01 0.59 -18.33
N VAL A 113 -6.30 -0.53 -18.41
CA VAL A 113 -6.32 -1.44 -19.57
C VAL A 113 -6.48 -2.91 -19.14
N ASP A 114 -7.21 -3.68 -19.93
CA ASP A 114 -7.39 -5.13 -19.71
C ASP A 114 -6.45 -5.99 -20.58
N SER A 115 -5.84 -5.40 -21.62
CA SER A 115 -4.97 -6.12 -22.54
C SER A 115 -3.88 -5.24 -23.15
N LEU A 116 -2.80 -5.87 -23.59
CA LEU A 116 -1.72 -5.22 -24.34
C LEU A 116 -2.23 -4.59 -25.64
N ALA A 117 -3.17 -5.25 -26.31
CA ALA A 117 -3.77 -4.74 -27.55
C ALA A 117 -4.54 -3.44 -27.31
N MET A 118 -5.28 -3.36 -26.20
CA MET A 118 -6.00 -2.16 -25.79
C MET A 118 -5.03 -1.01 -25.47
N ALA A 119 -3.96 -1.29 -24.71
CA ALA A 119 -2.92 -0.31 -24.40
C ALA A 119 -2.22 0.22 -25.66
N ALA A 120 -1.86 -0.68 -26.59
CA ALA A 120 -1.25 -0.29 -27.85
C ALA A 120 -2.21 0.55 -28.72
N ALA A 121 -3.49 0.14 -28.84
CA ALA A 121 -4.48 0.91 -29.58
C ALA A 121 -4.71 2.30 -28.99
N HIS A 122 -4.63 2.42 -27.65
CA HIS A 122 -4.70 3.69 -26.96
C HIS A 122 -3.55 4.63 -27.33
N LEU A 123 -2.32 4.13 -27.24
CA LEU A 123 -1.12 4.90 -27.57
C LEU A 123 -1.08 5.30 -29.05
N GLN A 124 -1.58 4.44 -29.95
CA GLN A 124 -1.66 4.72 -31.38
C GLN A 124 -2.76 5.71 -31.78
N GLY A 125 -3.60 6.16 -30.83
CA GLY A 125 -4.75 7.01 -31.12
C GLY A 125 -5.90 6.29 -31.85
N ARG A 126 -5.86 4.96 -31.95
CA ARG A 126 -6.92 4.14 -32.57
C ARG A 126 -8.09 3.91 -31.60
N LEU A 127 -7.80 3.95 -30.31
CA LEU A 127 -8.77 3.87 -29.23
C LEU A 127 -8.53 5.03 -28.27
N ARG A 128 -9.54 5.78 -27.90
CA ARG A 128 -9.40 6.80 -26.86
C ARG A 128 -9.97 6.26 -25.56
N LEU A 129 -9.07 5.96 -24.62
CA LEU A 129 -9.44 5.62 -23.26
C LEU A 129 -9.44 6.91 -22.44
N GLU A 130 -10.53 7.14 -21.73
CA GLU A 130 -10.64 8.29 -20.84
C GLU A 130 -9.96 7.98 -19.49
N PRO A 131 -9.30 8.97 -18.87
CA PRO A 131 -8.72 8.80 -17.56
C PRO A 131 -9.76 8.40 -16.52
N VAL A 132 -9.39 7.47 -15.64
CA VAL A 132 -10.24 7.05 -14.53
C VAL A 132 -10.37 8.20 -13.54
N THR A 133 -11.62 8.54 -13.20
CA THR A 133 -11.91 9.57 -12.21
C THR A 133 -11.55 9.08 -10.82
N ALA A 134 -10.76 9.88 -10.10
CA ALA A 134 -10.40 9.61 -8.72
C ALA A 134 -11.67 9.46 -7.86
N PRO A 135 -11.80 8.40 -7.06
CA PRO A 135 -12.92 8.30 -6.14
C PRO A 135 -12.78 9.34 -5.03
N VAL A 136 -13.91 9.86 -4.55
CA VAL A 136 -13.92 10.85 -3.47
C VAL A 136 -13.44 10.21 -2.18
N LEU A 137 -12.47 10.85 -1.52
CA LEU A 137 -12.03 10.47 -0.18
C LEU A 137 -13.14 10.76 0.84
N GLY A 138 -13.32 9.84 1.77
CA GLY A 138 -14.44 9.88 2.71
C GLY A 138 -15.58 8.98 2.25
N GLY A 139 -16.05 8.16 3.17
CA GLY A 139 -17.20 7.29 3.02
C GLY A 139 -17.86 7.11 4.39
N PRO A 140 -19.03 6.46 4.47
CA PRO A 140 -19.69 6.22 5.74
C PRO A 140 -18.73 5.52 6.71
N ALA A 141 -18.57 6.11 7.91
CA ALA A 141 -17.78 5.49 8.95
C ALA A 141 -18.39 4.12 9.29
N PRO A 142 -17.58 3.06 9.45
CA PRO A 142 -18.10 1.80 9.96
C PRO A 142 -18.62 2.02 11.38
N ASP A 143 -19.69 1.29 11.73
CA ASP A 143 -20.27 1.33 13.08
C ASP A 143 -19.20 1.06 14.13
N ALA A 144 -18.80 2.11 14.84
CA ALA A 144 -17.86 2.01 15.94
C ALA A 144 -18.61 1.79 17.25
N LEU A 145 -18.02 1.01 18.14
CA LEU A 145 -18.56 0.84 19.49
C LEU A 145 -18.47 2.18 20.24
N ASP A 146 -19.59 2.65 20.78
CA ASP A 146 -19.60 3.86 21.59
C ASP A 146 -19.00 3.59 22.98
N LEU A 147 -18.07 4.46 23.42
CA LEU A 147 -17.45 4.44 24.74
C LEU A 147 -18.50 4.55 25.86
N ALA A 148 -19.64 5.19 25.59
CA ALA A 148 -20.76 5.30 26.53
C ALA A 148 -21.32 3.92 26.92
N THR A 149 -21.27 2.92 26.03
CA THR A 149 -21.76 1.57 26.30
C THR A 149 -20.92 0.79 27.30
N VAL A 150 -19.65 1.19 27.51
CA VAL A 150 -18.75 0.53 28.45
C VAL A 150 -19.14 0.93 29.87
N ARG A 151 -19.58 0.00 30.71
CA ARG A 151 -19.95 0.32 32.10
C ARG A 151 -18.71 0.42 33.00
N GLY A 152 -18.63 1.46 33.83
CA GLY A 152 -17.51 1.69 34.75
C GLY A 152 -16.22 2.16 34.07
N GLN A 153 -15.06 1.81 34.64
CA GLN A 153 -13.73 2.08 34.07
C GLN A 153 -13.40 3.57 33.84
N ALA A 154 -13.82 4.47 34.74
CA ALA A 154 -13.69 5.92 34.58
C ALA A 154 -12.26 6.38 34.24
N LEU A 155 -11.25 5.83 34.92
CA LEU A 155 -9.84 6.15 34.66
C LEU A 155 -9.40 5.72 33.25
N ALA A 156 -9.80 4.52 32.82
CA ALA A 156 -9.46 4.02 31.49
C ALA A 156 -10.16 4.85 30.40
N LYS A 157 -11.45 5.15 30.57
CA LYS A 157 -12.19 6.02 29.64
C LYS A 157 -11.52 7.38 29.48
N ARG A 158 -11.14 8.00 30.59
CA ARG A 158 -10.45 9.29 30.57
C ARG A 158 -9.10 9.20 29.84
N ALA A 159 -8.34 8.13 30.07
CA ALA A 159 -7.08 7.89 29.36
C ALA A 159 -7.30 7.71 27.85
N LEU A 160 -8.37 7.01 27.44
CA LEU A 160 -8.74 6.87 26.02
C LEU A 160 -9.08 8.22 25.38
N GLU A 161 -9.88 9.06 26.05
CA GLU A 161 -10.20 10.41 25.56
C GLU A 161 -8.96 11.28 25.37
N ILE A 162 -8.08 11.31 26.37
CA ILE A 162 -6.82 12.09 26.31
C ILE A 162 -5.94 11.58 25.18
N ALA A 163 -5.81 10.26 25.03
CA ALA A 163 -5.00 9.68 23.97
C ALA A 163 -5.60 9.91 22.58
N ALA A 164 -6.92 9.88 22.44
CA ALA A 164 -7.59 10.15 21.17
C ALA A 164 -7.39 11.62 20.75
N ALA A 165 -7.56 12.55 21.70
CA ALA A 165 -7.33 13.97 21.46
C ALA A 165 -5.87 14.30 21.14
N GLY A 166 -4.92 13.65 21.84
CA GLY A 166 -3.49 13.86 21.65
C GLY A 166 -2.82 13.01 20.57
N ARG A 167 -3.57 12.11 19.89
CA ARG A 167 -3.04 11.08 18.99
C ARG A 167 -1.90 10.27 19.63
N HIS A 168 -2.06 9.89 20.90
CA HIS A 168 -1.07 9.14 21.66
C HIS A 168 -1.25 7.62 21.52
N ASN A 169 -0.12 6.91 21.60
CA ASN A 169 -0.10 5.46 21.72
C ASN A 169 -0.55 5.03 23.12
N LEU A 170 -1.23 3.88 23.21
CA LEU A 170 -1.72 3.31 24.47
C LEU A 170 -1.39 1.82 24.59
N LEU A 171 -0.93 1.42 25.79
CA LEU A 171 -0.85 0.02 26.21
C LEU A 171 -1.86 -0.26 27.33
N MET A 172 -2.66 -1.32 27.18
CA MET A 172 -3.66 -1.71 28.18
C MET A 172 -3.27 -2.99 28.94
N LEU A 173 -2.80 -2.82 30.16
CA LEU A 173 -2.43 -3.90 31.08
C LEU A 173 -3.56 -4.19 32.09
N GLY A 174 -3.63 -5.41 32.62
CA GLY A 174 -4.71 -5.83 33.53
C GLY A 174 -5.14 -7.29 33.39
N PRO A 175 -6.01 -7.78 34.30
CA PRO A 175 -6.48 -9.16 34.32
C PRO A 175 -7.34 -9.49 33.08
N PRO A 176 -7.50 -10.79 32.74
CA PRO A 176 -8.45 -11.22 31.72
C PRO A 176 -9.87 -10.75 32.10
N VAL A 177 -10.75 -10.56 31.11
CA VAL A 177 -12.16 -10.14 31.30
C VAL A 177 -12.36 -8.71 31.81
N ALA A 178 -11.28 -7.94 32.05
CA ALA A 178 -11.37 -6.52 32.45
C ALA A 178 -11.97 -5.56 31.39
N GLY A 179 -12.50 -6.08 30.28
CA GLY A 179 -13.10 -5.27 29.22
C GLY A 179 -12.11 -4.61 28.25
N LYS A 180 -10.83 -5.00 28.26
CA LYS A 180 -9.79 -4.41 27.41
C LYS A 180 -10.16 -4.39 25.92
N THR A 181 -10.60 -5.53 25.39
CA THR A 181 -11.02 -5.67 23.99
C THR A 181 -12.17 -4.73 23.63
N MET A 182 -13.11 -4.56 24.56
CA MET A 182 -14.23 -3.63 24.40
C MET A 182 -13.75 -2.17 24.42
N LEU A 183 -12.87 -1.82 25.36
CA LEU A 183 -12.26 -0.49 25.45
C LEU A 183 -11.44 -0.14 24.19
N ALA A 184 -10.65 -1.06 23.64
CA ALA A 184 -9.88 -0.80 22.42
C ALA A 184 -10.75 -0.65 21.16
N ARG A 185 -11.85 -1.43 21.07
CA ARG A 185 -12.83 -1.23 20.00
C ARG A 185 -13.53 0.12 20.11
N ALA A 186 -13.87 0.54 21.33
CA ALA A 186 -14.46 1.86 21.57
C ALA A 186 -13.47 2.99 21.27
N PHE A 187 -12.19 2.80 21.60
CA PHE A 187 -11.13 3.76 21.28
C PHE A 187 -11.05 4.07 19.78
N ALA A 188 -11.17 3.05 18.92
CA ALA A 188 -11.18 3.24 17.47
C ALA A 188 -12.33 4.14 16.98
N GLY A 189 -13.45 4.19 17.71
CA GLY A 189 -14.57 5.11 17.46
C GLY A 189 -14.27 6.55 17.87
N LEU A 190 -13.47 6.76 18.93
CA LEU A 190 -13.13 8.10 19.43
C LEU A 190 -12.09 8.82 18.57
N LEU A 191 -11.28 8.08 17.81
CA LEU A 191 -10.22 8.69 17.02
C LEU A 191 -10.84 9.60 15.93
N PRO A 192 -10.26 10.79 15.69
CA PRO A 192 -10.70 11.66 14.61
C PRO A 192 -10.40 11.02 13.24
N ASP A 193 -11.10 11.50 12.21
CA ASP A 193 -10.80 11.13 10.84
C ASP A 193 -9.38 11.58 10.46
N LEU A 194 -8.75 10.80 9.60
CA LEU A 194 -7.45 11.09 9.01
C LEU A 194 -7.59 12.21 7.98
N GLY A 195 -6.53 13.01 7.83
CA GLY A 195 -6.38 13.86 6.65
C GLY A 195 -6.18 13.02 5.39
N SER A 196 -6.40 13.62 4.23
CA SER A 196 -6.25 12.95 2.92
C SER A 196 -4.88 12.30 2.74
N ASP A 197 -3.80 13.01 3.07
CA ASP A 197 -2.43 12.49 2.94
C ASP A 197 -2.17 11.30 3.86
N ASP A 198 -2.55 11.40 5.14
CA ASP A 198 -2.45 10.31 6.12
C ASP A 198 -3.25 9.08 5.63
N ALA A 199 -4.45 9.29 5.07
CA ALA A 199 -5.28 8.22 4.55
C ALA A 199 -4.63 7.52 3.34
N LEU A 200 -4.01 8.29 2.42
CA LEU A 200 -3.28 7.74 1.28
C LEU A 200 -2.01 7.00 1.70
N GLU A 201 -1.32 7.42 2.77
CA GLU A 201 -0.21 6.67 3.35
C GLU A 201 -0.66 5.32 3.90
N VAL A 202 -1.76 5.29 4.64
CA VAL A 202 -2.34 4.02 5.13
C VAL A 202 -2.76 3.15 3.94
N ALA A 203 -3.47 3.70 2.96
CA ALA A 203 -3.87 2.95 1.77
C ALA A 203 -2.67 2.35 1.02
N ALA A 204 -1.53 3.05 0.97
CA ALA A 204 -0.32 2.54 0.34
C ALA A 204 0.23 1.28 1.03
N LEU A 205 0.11 1.17 2.36
CA LEU A 205 0.52 -0.03 3.09
C LEU A 205 -0.37 -1.23 2.78
N TYR A 206 -1.68 -1.00 2.61
CA TYR A 206 -2.63 -2.06 2.20
C TYR A 206 -2.42 -2.47 0.73
N SER A 207 -2.10 -1.49 -0.13
CA SER A 207 -1.73 -1.72 -1.53
C SER A 207 -0.53 -2.64 -1.67
N LEU A 208 0.54 -2.41 -0.88
CA LEU A 208 1.74 -3.25 -0.91
C LEU A 208 1.46 -4.73 -0.59
N ARG A 209 0.45 -5.01 0.24
CA ARG A 209 0.02 -6.37 0.52
C ARG A 209 -0.98 -6.94 -0.49
N GLY A 210 -1.46 -6.15 -1.44
CA GLY A 210 -2.60 -6.52 -2.29
C GLY A 210 -3.90 -6.71 -1.50
N ARG A 211 -4.05 -6.01 -0.36
CA ARG A 211 -5.16 -6.19 0.59
C ARG A 211 -6.08 -4.97 0.68
N LEU A 212 -6.26 -4.25 -0.43
CA LEU A 212 -7.19 -3.11 -0.48
C LEU A 212 -8.65 -3.51 -0.18
N ALA A 213 -9.02 -4.77 -0.40
CA ALA A 213 -10.33 -5.26 0.01
C ALA A 213 -10.54 -5.22 1.54
N ASP A 214 -9.47 -5.32 2.34
CA ASP A 214 -9.55 -5.28 3.81
C ASP A 214 -9.87 -3.87 4.34
N ARG A 215 -9.66 -2.83 3.52
CA ARG A 215 -9.91 -1.43 3.85
C ARG A 215 -10.07 -0.62 2.57
N PRO A 216 -11.24 0.01 2.31
CA PRO A 216 -11.41 0.90 1.17
C PRO A 216 -10.31 1.99 1.17
N PRO A 217 -9.63 2.22 0.04
CA PRO A 217 -8.54 3.20 -0.01
C PRO A 217 -9.03 4.64 0.17
N THR A 218 -10.32 4.89 -0.02
CA THR A 218 -10.98 6.18 0.25
C THR A 218 -11.31 6.40 1.73
N SER A 219 -11.11 5.41 2.59
CA SER A 219 -11.49 5.51 4.00
C SER A 219 -10.58 6.48 4.75
N LEU A 220 -11.19 7.51 5.33
CA LEU A 220 -10.53 8.44 6.25
C LEU A 220 -10.47 7.91 7.68
N ARG A 221 -11.11 6.78 8.01
CA ARG A 221 -11.11 6.27 9.39
C ARG A 221 -9.77 5.66 9.76
N PRO A 222 -9.22 5.93 10.96
CA PRO A 222 -8.03 5.24 11.45
C PRO A 222 -8.16 3.71 11.38
N PRO A 223 -7.13 2.97 10.91
CA PRO A 223 -7.18 1.52 10.86
C PRO A 223 -7.19 0.94 12.28
N PHE A 224 -8.06 -0.05 12.50
CA PHE A 224 -8.05 -0.86 13.70
C PHE A 224 -7.69 -2.31 13.32
N ARG A 225 -6.65 -2.86 13.97
CA ARG A 225 -6.22 -4.25 13.76
C ARG A 225 -6.42 -5.07 15.02
N SER A 226 -7.01 -6.25 14.87
CA SER A 226 -7.20 -7.23 15.95
C SER A 226 -6.53 -8.55 15.54
N PRO A 227 -5.19 -8.62 15.56
CA PRO A 227 -4.48 -9.82 15.12
C PRO A 227 -4.86 -11.04 15.98
N HIS A 228 -4.90 -12.21 15.35
CA HIS A 228 -5.11 -13.46 16.07
C HIS A 228 -3.91 -13.74 16.98
N HIS A 229 -4.14 -14.37 18.13
CA HIS A 229 -3.10 -14.64 19.13
C HIS A 229 -2.01 -15.60 18.64
N SER A 230 -2.25 -16.33 17.54
CA SER A 230 -1.27 -17.20 16.88
C SER A 230 -0.43 -16.48 15.81
N VAL A 231 -0.55 -15.14 15.66
CA VAL A 231 0.24 -14.37 14.69
C VAL A 231 1.73 -14.52 15.00
N SER A 232 2.53 -14.78 13.96
CA SER A 232 3.98 -14.86 14.09
C SER A 232 4.58 -13.47 14.34
N ARG A 233 5.80 -13.42 14.88
CA ARG A 233 6.54 -12.15 15.03
C ARG A 233 6.71 -11.41 13.69
N ALA A 234 6.97 -12.15 12.61
CA ALA A 234 7.06 -11.60 11.27
C ALA A 234 5.71 -11.07 10.76
N GLY A 235 4.61 -11.78 11.01
CA GLY A 235 3.26 -11.30 10.66
C GLY A 235 2.89 -10.04 11.44
N LEU A 236 3.35 -9.93 12.68
CA LEU A 236 3.05 -8.81 13.56
C LEU A 236 3.85 -7.55 13.20
N ILE A 237 5.17 -7.67 13.15
CA ILE A 237 6.09 -6.54 12.95
C ILE A 237 6.19 -6.19 11.47
N GLY A 238 6.11 -7.19 10.61
CA GLY A 238 6.51 -7.11 9.21
C GLY A 238 7.77 -7.93 8.97
N GLY A 239 8.01 -8.26 7.70
CA GLY A 239 9.12 -9.09 7.27
C GLY A 239 8.79 -9.93 6.04
N GLY A 240 9.75 -10.74 5.61
CA GLY A 240 9.64 -11.60 4.42
C GLY A 240 11.04 -12.09 4.02
N ALA A 241 11.12 -13.28 3.43
CA ALA A 241 12.36 -13.73 2.80
C ALA A 241 12.45 -13.08 1.43
N GLY A 242 13.27 -12.03 1.29
CA GLY A 242 13.38 -11.22 0.07
C GLY A 242 12.75 -9.84 0.24
N ILE A 243 11.43 -9.73 0.03
CA ILE A 243 10.71 -8.45 0.07
C ILE A 243 10.07 -8.25 1.45
N ALA A 244 10.43 -7.17 2.13
CA ALA A 244 9.82 -6.81 3.41
C ALA A 244 8.35 -6.39 3.22
N GLN A 245 7.44 -7.15 3.82
CA GLN A 245 6.01 -6.84 3.82
C GLN A 245 5.62 -6.12 5.13
N PRO A 246 4.74 -5.11 5.09
CA PRO A 246 4.31 -4.40 6.30
C PRO A 246 3.61 -5.37 7.24
N GLY A 247 3.80 -5.28 8.57
CA GLY A 247 3.15 -6.16 9.55
C GLY A 247 1.76 -5.70 9.97
N GLU A 248 1.09 -6.44 10.86
CA GLU A 248 -0.16 -5.99 11.50
C GLU A 248 0.00 -4.64 12.21
N VAL A 249 1.16 -4.41 12.82
CA VAL A 249 1.50 -3.13 13.45
C VAL A 249 1.62 -2.01 12.41
N SER A 250 2.29 -2.28 11.29
CA SER A 250 2.39 -1.33 10.18
C SER A 250 1.03 -1.07 9.54
N LEU A 251 0.14 -2.05 9.45
CA LEU A 251 -1.21 -1.84 8.92
C LEU A 251 -2.12 -1.07 9.88
N ALA A 252 -1.85 -1.12 11.18
CA ALA A 252 -2.50 -0.30 12.21
C ALA A 252 -1.96 1.14 12.27
N HIS A 253 -1.05 1.48 11.35
CA HIS A 253 -0.32 2.73 11.39
C HIS A 253 -1.21 3.94 11.12
N VAL A 254 -0.95 4.98 11.89
CA VAL A 254 -1.39 6.35 11.69
C VAL A 254 -0.19 7.20 12.12
N THR A 255 0.90 7.27 11.36
CA THR A 255 1.90 8.27 11.72
C THR A 255 1.52 9.62 11.17
N VAL A 256 1.31 10.52 12.11
CA VAL A 256 1.71 11.92 12.03
C VAL A 256 3.11 12.02 11.38
N PRO A 257 3.33 12.93 10.41
CA PRO A 257 4.66 13.17 9.87
C PRO A 257 5.58 13.74 10.97
N LEU A 258 6.61 12.98 11.36
CA LEU A 258 7.76 13.49 12.10
C LEU A 258 8.98 13.51 11.17
N PRO A 259 9.79 14.58 11.16
CA PRO A 259 10.98 14.67 10.33
C PRO A 259 11.97 13.57 10.74
N ALA A 260 12.52 12.90 9.73
CA ALA A 260 13.36 11.72 9.81
C ALA A 260 14.47 11.81 10.87
N ARG A 261 14.24 11.28 12.08
CA ARG A 261 15.28 10.80 13.00
C ARG A 261 14.74 9.62 13.81
N HIS A 262 15.39 8.46 13.63
CA HIS A 262 15.24 7.21 14.38
C HIS A 262 13.95 6.40 14.16
N GLN A 263 13.95 5.61 13.08
CA GLN A 263 13.17 4.37 13.05
C GLN A 263 13.94 3.30 13.82
N THR A 264 13.41 2.83 14.94
CA THR A 264 13.93 1.63 15.61
C THR A 264 12.79 0.68 15.89
N VAL A 265 12.63 -0.32 15.04
CA VAL A 265 11.80 -1.49 15.31
C VAL A 265 12.64 -2.42 16.19
N GLN A 266 12.29 -2.54 17.48
CA GLN A 266 12.88 -3.55 18.35
C GLN A 266 11.81 -4.49 18.87
N THR A 267 12.07 -5.79 18.74
CA THR A 267 11.30 -6.82 19.42
C THR A 267 11.99 -7.18 20.72
N VAL A 268 11.29 -7.40 21.83
CA VAL A 268 11.94 -7.96 23.04
C VAL A 268 11.17 -9.12 23.66
N GLN A 269 11.92 -10.22 23.82
CA GLN A 269 11.62 -11.42 24.58
C GLN A 269 11.59 -11.11 26.10
N GLY A 270 10.41 -10.87 26.67
CA GLY A 270 10.17 -11.13 28.10
C GLY A 270 10.61 -10.08 29.14
N ARG A 271 10.00 -8.87 29.11
CA ARG A 271 10.07 -7.72 30.08
C ARG A 271 11.15 -6.67 29.67
N VAL A 272 11.02 -5.33 29.81
CA VAL A 272 10.20 -4.37 30.58
C VAL A 272 9.93 -3.08 29.74
N LEU A 273 8.71 -2.49 29.89
CA LEU A 273 8.17 -1.09 29.77
C LEU A 273 9.03 0.02 29.08
N GLU A 274 8.58 1.10 28.40
CA GLU A 274 7.39 1.78 27.83
C GLU A 274 7.99 3.04 27.10
N PRO A 275 7.27 3.84 26.26
CA PRO A 275 5.96 3.62 25.66
C PRO A 275 6.03 3.63 24.14
N SER A 276 5.53 2.58 23.50
CA SER A 276 5.17 2.54 22.08
C SER A 276 4.41 1.24 21.82
N LEU A 277 3.39 1.30 20.96
CA LEU A 277 2.72 0.18 20.31
C LEU A 277 1.44 -0.40 20.96
N LEU A 278 0.35 -0.23 20.21
CA LEU A 278 -0.90 -0.98 20.32
C LEU A 278 -0.63 -2.47 20.02
N MET A 279 -0.65 -3.30 21.06
CA MET A 279 -0.62 -4.77 20.97
C MET A 279 -1.47 -5.33 22.10
N MET A 280 -2.66 -5.84 21.77
CA MET A 280 -3.55 -6.47 22.76
C MET A 280 -3.10 -7.90 23.02
N LYS A 281 -2.52 -8.16 24.19
CA LYS A 281 -2.28 -9.52 24.67
C LYS A 281 -3.44 -9.95 25.59
N SER A 282 -4.31 -10.82 25.07
CA SER A 282 -5.16 -11.69 25.89
C SER A 282 -4.43 -13.01 26.14
N ALA A 283 -4.53 -13.50 27.38
CA ALA A 283 -4.00 -14.77 27.90
C ALA A 283 -2.50 -14.81 28.24
N LEU A 284 -2.20 -14.66 29.53
CA LEU A 284 -1.22 -15.47 30.26
C LEU A 284 -1.51 -15.31 31.75
N THR A 285 -2.28 -16.25 32.28
CA THR A 285 -2.43 -16.49 33.72
C THR A 285 -1.07 -16.93 34.26
N PRO A 286 -0.46 -16.25 35.25
CA PRO A 286 0.70 -16.83 35.92
C PRO A 286 0.17 -17.89 36.90
N ARG A 287 0.34 -19.16 36.57
CA ARG A 287 0.40 -20.18 37.63
C ARG A 287 1.75 -20.01 38.32
N LEU A 288 1.73 -19.28 39.43
CA LEU A 288 2.78 -19.35 40.44
C LEU A 288 2.69 -20.73 41.11
N ARG A 289 3.68 -21.58 40.85
CA ARG A 289 4.27 -22.50 41.83
C ARG A 289 5.77 -22.56 41.55
#